data_AF-A0A4R5CT91-F1
#
_entry.id   AF-A0A4R5CT91-F1
#
_cell.length_a   1.000
_cell.length_b   1.000
_cell.length_c   1.000
_cell.angle_alpha   90.00
_cell.angle_beta   90.00
_cell.angle_gamma   90.00
#
_symmetry.space_group_name_H-M   'P 1'
#
loop_
_entity.id
_entity.type
_entity.pdbx_description
1 polymer ?
#
loop_
_entity_poly.entity_id
_entity_poly.type
_entity_poly.pdbx_seq_one_letter_code
_entity_poly.pdbx_strand_id
1 'polypeptide(L)' 'MATKVVVPYEHRSEDLQTIYLAIASGSRPTPDSWKPALRDTIAGKRVVWARFPAAGRRVSVWLRDRDGERAVTSTTV' A
#
# COMPACT_ATOMS: atom_id res chain seq x y z
N MET A 1 1.00 -0.12 -18.59
CA MET A 1 0.23 0.87 -17.78
C MET A 1 0.48 0.59 -16.30
N ALA A 2 0.36 1.58 -15.40
CA ALA A 2 0.55 1.36 -13.97
C ALA A 2 -0.80 1.21 -13.27
N THR A 3 -0.91 0.29 -12.32
CA THR A 3 -2.13 -0.01 -11.56
C THR A 3 -2.10 0.76 -10.24
N LYS A 4 -3.19 1.49 -9.93
CA LYS A 4 -3.38 2.17 -8.65
C LYS A 4 -3.84 1.14 -7.62
N VAL A 5 -3.00 0.89 -6.61
CA VAL A 5 -3.35 0.05 -5.46
C VAL A 5 -3.82 0.97 -4.34
N VAL A 6 -5.02 0.71 -3.83
CA VAL A 6 -5.67 1.48 -2.77
C VAL A 6 -5.90 0.59 -1.56
N VAL A 7 -5.53 1.07 -0.38
CA VAL A 7 -5.68 0.36 0.90
C VAL A 7 -6.45 1.24 1.87
N PRO A 8 -7.52 0.74 2.51
CA PRO A 8 -8.17 1.43 3.62
C PRO A 8 -7.16 1.75 4.72
N TYR A 9 -7.13 3.00 5.16
CA TYR A 9 -6.16 3.44 6.16
C TYR A 9 -6.74 4.59 6.98
N GLU A 10 -7.04 4.33 8.24
CA GLU A 10 -7.50 5.35 9.16
C GLU A 10 -6.34 6.27 9.54
N HIS A 11 -6.42 7.53 9.10
CA HIS A 11 -5.44 8.54 9.49
C HIS A 11 -5.58 8.84 10.98
N ARG A 12 -4.49 8.66 11.73
CA ARG A 12 -4.31 9.33 13.01
C ARG A 12 -3.70 10.69 12.71
N SER A 13 -4.32 11.78 13.17
CA SER A 13 -3.89 13.15 12.90
C SER A 13 -2.45 13.43 13.37
N GLU A 14 -1.99 12.65 14.34
CA GLU A 14 -0.67 12.69 14.97
C GLU A 14 0.37 11.88 14.19
N ASP A 15 -0.06 11.02 13.25
CA ASP A 15 0.84 10.19 12.45
C ASP A 15 1.26 10.90 11.16
N LEU A 16 2.30 11.72 11.31
CA LEU A 16 2.96 12.44 10.22
C LEU A 16 4.04 11.59 9.51
N GLN A 17 4.24 10.33 9.90
CA GLN A 17 5.28 9.51 9.28
C GLN A 17 4.93 9.16 7.82
N THR A 18 5.95 8.94 7.00
CA THR A 18 5.73 8.47 5.62
C THR A 18 5.21 7.05 5.67
N ILE A 19 4.04 6.83 5.04
CA ILE A 19 3.45 5.50 4.86
C ILE A 19 4.00 4.92 3.57
N TYR A 20 4.35 3.65 3.58
CA TYR A 20 4.81 2.94 2.38
C TYR A 20 3.87 1.81 2.02
N LEU A 21 3.74 1.56 0.72
CA LEU A 21 3.10 0.38 0.17
C LEU A 21 4.10 -0.44 -0.61
N ALA A 22 3.94 -1.75 -0.60
CA ALA A 22 4.68 -2.69 -1.44
C ALA A 22 3.75 -3.77 -1.98
N ILE A 23 4.18 -4.45 -3.05
CA ILE A 23 3.52 -5.65 -3.56
C ILE A 23 4.52 -6.80 -3.60
N ALA A 24 4.07 -8.00 -3.24
CA ALA A 24 4.91 -9.19 -3.21
C ALA A 24 4.13 -10.46 -3.57
N SER A 25 4.79 -11.45 -4.17
CA SER A 25 4.19 -12.72 -4.59
C SER A 25 4.12 -13.75 -3.45
N GLY A 26 3.65 -13.35 -2.27
CA GLY A 26 3.34 -14.24 -1.14
C GLY A 26 4.23 -14.09 0.11
N SER A 27 5.48 -13.66 -0.03
CA SER A 27 6.39 -13.40 1.09
C SER A 27 6.47 -11.92 1.46
N ARG A 28 7.18 -11.62 2.56
CA ARG A 28 7.48 -10.23 2.97
C ARG A 28 8.23 -9.51 1.83
N PRO A 29 7.88 -8.25 1.49
CA PRO A 29 8.50 -7.52 0.40
C PRO A 29 9.98 -7.21 0.68
N THR A 30 10.78 -7.13 -0.38
CA THR A 30 12.19 -6.71 -0.28
C THR A 30 12.28 -5.20 0.00
N PRO A 31 13.39 -4.71 0.59
CA PRO A 31 13.55 -3.28 0.89
C PRO A 31 13.25 -2.34 -0.29
N ASP A 32 13.62 -2.73 -1.51
CA ASP A 32 13.47 -1.91 -2.73
C ASP A 32 12.04 -1.89 -3.30
N SER A 33 11.17 -2.80 -2.83
CA SER A 33 9.78 -2.88 -3.31
C SER A 33 8.84 -1.86 -2.65
N TRP A 34 9.31 -1.23 -1.57
CA TRP A 34 8.55 -0.24 -0.81
C TRP A 34 8.53 1.12 -1.51
N LYS A 35 7.33 1.64 -1.72
CA LYS A 35 7.09 2.95 -2.33
C LYS A 35 6.32 3.86 -1.40
N PRO A 36 6.65 5.16 -1.33
CA PRO A 36 5.83 6.13 -0.60
C PRO A 36 4.38 6.09 -1.09
N ALA A 37 3.45 6.03 -0.15
CA ALA A 37 2.03 6.05 -0.41
C ALA A 37 1.46 7.45 -0.16
N LEU A 38 0.49 7.84 -0.97
CA LEU A 38 -0.23 9.10 -0.84
C LEU A 38 -1.51 8.86 -0.03
N ARG A 39 -1.81 9.77 0.88
CA ARG A 39 -3.05 9.80 1.66
C ARG A 39 -4.17 10.39 0.81
N ASP A 40 -5.38 9.85 0.92
CA ASP A 40 -6.53 10.28 0.13
C ASP A 40 -7.85 9.94 0.86
N THR A 41 -8.97 10.49 0.40
CA THR A 41 -10.31 10.15 0.89
C THR A 41 -11.21 9.82 -0.30
N ILE A 42 -11.65 8.56 -0.40
CA ILE A 42 -12.49 8.07 -1.50
C ILE A 42 -13.84 7.65 -0.92
N ALA A 43 -14.92 8.25 -1.43
CA ALA A 43 -16.29 7.98 -0.98
C ALA A 43 -16.45 8.04 0.56
N GLY A 44 -15.84 9.06 1.20
CA GLY A 44 -15.87 9.25 2.65
C GLY A 44 -14.97 8.32 3.47
N LYS A 45 -14.23 7.41 2.82
CA LYS A 45 -13.29 6.50 3.49
C LYS A 45 -11.86 6.98 3.30
N ARG A 46 -11.11 7.05 4.40
CA ARG A 46 -9.68 7.37 4.39
C ARG A 46 -8.89 6.20 3.85
N VAL A 47 -7.99 6.49 2.92
CA VAL A 47 -7.19 5.48 2.23
C VAL A 47 -5.77 5.96 2.02
N VAL A 48 -4.88 5.02 1.74
CA VAL A 48 -3.58 5.31 1.14
C VAL A 48 -3.46 4.59 -0.18
N TRP A 49 -2.67 5.15 -1.10
CA TRP A 49 -2.49 4.55 -2.41
C TRP A 49 -1.10 4.78 -2.99
N ALA A 50 -0.69 3.87 -3.86
CA ALA A 50 0.52 3.98 -4.66
C ALA A 50 0.30 3.32 -6.03
N ARG A 51 1.15 3.67 -7.00
CA ARG A 51 1.11 3.07 -8.35
C ARG A 51 2.21 2.04 -8.50
N PHE A 52 1.83 0.85 -8.98
CA PHE A 52 2.74 -0.24 -9.28
C PHE A 52 2.69 -0.60 -10.77
N PRO A 53 3.79 -1.12 -11.34
CA PRO A 53 3.74 -1.67 -12.70
C PRO A 53 2.68 -2.76 -12.79
N ALA A 54 1.83 -2.70 -13.81
CA ALA A 54 0.86 -3.76 -14.03
C ALA A 54 1.58 -5.04 -14.47
N ALA A 55 1.26 -6.17 -13.84
CA ALA A 55 1.91 -7.46 -14.07
C ALA A 55 0.91 -8.58 -14.40
N GLY A 56 -0.40 -8.31 -14.35
CA GLY A 56 -1.47 -9.28 -14.64
C GLY A 56 -1.51 -10.44 -13.66
N ARG A 57 -0.89 -10.32 -12.48
CA ARG A 57 -0.77 -11.42 -11.51
C ARG A 57 -1.29 -11.01 -10.14
N ARG A 58 -1.78 -12.01 -9.40
CA ARG A 58 -2.19 -11.84 -8.01
C ARG A 58 -0.96 -11.61 -7.13
N VAL A 59 -1.00 -10.55 -6.32
CA VAL A 59 0.04 -10.17 -5.38
C VAL A 59 -0.58 -9.86 -4.02
N SER A 60 0.20 -10.04 -2.96
CA SER A 60 -0.11 -9.49 -1.64
C SER A 60 0.33 -8.02 -1.59
N VAL A 61 -0.56 -7.17 -1.11
CA VAL A 61 -0.28 -5.77 -0.80
C VAL A 61 0.17 -5.69 0.64
N TRP A 62 1.25 -4.96 0.87
CA TRP A 62 1.83 -4.72 2.18
C TRP A 62 1.86 -3.24 2.49
N LEU A 63 1.68 -2.91 3.75
CA LEU A 63 1.72 -1.56 4.30
C LEU A 63 2.83 -1.49 5.35
N ARG A 64 3.58 -0.38 5.33
CA ARG A 64 4.53 -0.02 6.37
C ARG A 64 4.19 1.36 6.89
N ASP A 65 3.85 1.41 8.17
CA ASP A 65 3.62 2.64 8.93
C ASP A 65 4.37 2.56 10.26
N ARG A 66 4.04 3.43 11.21
CA ARG A 66 4.65 3.47 12.54
C ARG A 66 4.50 2.17 13.33
N ASP A 67 3.46 1.39 13.07
CA ASP A 67 3.15 0.15 13.79
C ASP A 67 3.91 -1.05 13.18
N GLY A 68 4.64 -0.81 12.07
CA GLY A 68 5.49 -1.78 11.40
C GLY A 68 4.95 -2.24 10.04
N GLU A 69 5.52 -3.33 9.55
CA GLU A 69 5.18 -3.91 8.25
C GLU A 69 4.13 -5.01 8.38
N ARG A 70 3.05 -4.94 7.60
CA ARG A 70 2.00 -5.96 7.59
C ARG A 70 1.39 -6.16 6.21
N ALA A 71 0.98 -7.39 5.90
CA ALA A 71 0.15 -7.68 4.75
C ALA A 71 -1.28 -7.18 5.02
N VAL A 72 -1.89 -6.51 4.05
CA VAL A 72 -3.22 -5.88 4.22
C VAL A 72 -4.29 -6.49 3.33
N THR A 73 -3.95 -6.87 2.10
CA THR A 73 -4.89 -7.50 1.17
C THR A 73 -4.14 -8.22 0.06
N SER A 74 -4.86 -8.90 -0.84
CA SER A 74 -4.33 -9.39 -2.11
C SER A 74 -5.11 -8.80 -3.27
N THR A 75 -4.41 -8.41 -4.34
CA THR A 75 -5.04 -7.86 -5.55
C THR A 75 -4.29 -8.31 -6.79
N THR A 76 -4.92 -8.18 -7.94
CA THR A 76 -4.25 -8.32 -9.24
C THR A 76 -3.73 -6.93 -9.63
N VAL A 77 -2.42 -6.82 -9.85
CA VAL A 77 -1.80 -5.57 -10.36
C VAL A 77 -1.46 -5.68 -11.81
#